data_AF-A0A4T2GSM9-F1
#
_entry.id   AF-A0A4T2GSM9-F1
#
_cell.length_a   1.000
_cell.length_b   1.000
_cell.length_c   1.000
_cell.angle_alpha   90.00
_cell.angle_beta   90.00
_cell.angle_gamma   90.00
#
_symmetry.space_group_name_H-M   'P 1'
#
loop_
_entity.id
_entity.type
_entity.pdbx_description
1 polymer ?
#
loop_
_entity_poly.entity_id
_entity_poly.type
_entity_poly.pdbx_seq_one_letter_code
_entity_poly.pdbx_strand_id
1 'polypeptide(L)' 'MESHLVRIINRLEAMANDGGTLKRNFERDGIVVAEVAYSYDEENGSVFTLRDVAARETYAFDSIDLIAMEIYDLLY' A
#
# COMPACT_ATOMS: atom_id res chain seq x y z
N MET A 1 12.57 6.63 -17.55
CA MET A 1 11.12 6.62 -17.26
C MET A 1 10.93 5.51 -16.25
N GLU A 2 10.66 5.84 -14.99
CA GLU A 2 10.47 4.82 -13.95
C GLU A 2 9.04 4.28 -14.05
N SER A 3 8.87 2.95 -13.97
CA SER A 3 7.56 2.31 -14.03
C SER A 3 6.70 2.77 -12.85
N HIS A 4 5.41 3.03 -13.08
CA HIS A 4 4.46 3.38 -12.02
C HIS A 4 4.40 2.31 -10.92
N LEU A 5 4.48 1.03 -11.31
CA LEU A 5 4.52 -0.09 -10.36
C LEU A 5 5.78 -0.05 -9.49
N VAL A 6 6.94 0.24 -10.07
CA VAL A 6 8.21 0.37 -9.33
C VAL A 6 8.12 1.50 -8.30
N ARG A 7 7.49 2.64 -8.65
CA ARG A 7 7.27 3.74 -7.70
C ARG A 7 6.37 3.35 -6.53
N ILE A 8 5.37 2.50 -6.77
CA ILE A 8 4.48 1.99 -5.71
C ILE A 8 5.26 1.07 -4.78
N ILE A 9 5.99 0.10 -5.32
CA ILE A 9 6.84 -0.84 -4.56
C ILE A 9 7.83 -0.09 -3.68
N ASN A 10 8.60 0.85 -4.26
CA ASN A 10 9.58 1.65 -3.51
C ASN A 10 8.96 2.40 -2.33
N ARG A 11 7.72 2.88 -2.48
CA ARG A 11 7.00 3.59 -1.42
C ARG A 11 6.53 2.64 -0.31
N LEU A 12 6.11 1.44 -0.65
CA LEU A 12 5.73 0.39 0.30
C LEU A 12 6.95 -0.14 1.08
N GLU A 13 8.08 -0.35 0.40
CA GLU A 13 9.34 -0.71 1.05
C GLU A 13 9.79 0.37 2.04
N ALA A 14 9.69 1.64 1.66
CA ALA A 14 9.96 2.75 2.57
C ALA A 14 9.04 2.73 3.80
N MET A 15 7.75 2.41 3.64
CA MET A 15 6.83 2.25 4.78
C MET A 15 7.25 1.12 5.73
N ALA A 16 7.73 0.00 5.17
CA ALA A 16 8.19 -1.14 5.96
C ALA A 16 9.45 -0.79 6.76
N ASN A 17 10.38 -0.08 6.13
CA ASN A 17 11.65 0.36 6.75
C ASN A 17 11.44 1.44 7.82
N ASP A 18 10.40 2.28 7.69
CA ASP A 18 10.03 3.32 8.67
C ASP A 18 9.42 2.77 9.98
N GLY A 19 9.19 1.45 10.08
CA GLY A 19 8.71 0.80 11.31
C GLY A 19 7.21 0.95 11.59
N GLY A 20 6.37 1.21 10.58
CA GLY A 20 4.92 0.94 10.63
C GLY A 20 4.01 1.89 11.40
N THR A 21 4.52 3.01 11.90
CA THR A 21 3.66 3.93 12.66
C THR A 21 2.81 4.86 11.77
N LEU A 22 3.00 4.85 10.44
CA LEU A 22 2.43 5.87 9.55
C LEU A 22 1.57 5.26 8.44
N LYS A 23 0.32 5.74 8.35
CA LYS A 23 -0.54 5.53 7.18
C LYS A 23 -0.03 6.36 6.00
N ARG A 24 -0.20 5.86 4.77
CA ARG A 24 0.12 6.58 3.52
C ARG A 24 -1.08 6.56 2.58
N ASN A 25 -1.37 7.70 1.98
CA ASN A 25 -2.44 7.84 0.98
C ASN A 25 -1.87 7.71 -0.43
N PHE A 26 -2.61 7.04 -1.29
CA PHE A 26 -2.39 6.98 -2.73
C PHE A 26 -3.53 7.71 -3.42
N GLU A 27 -3.16 8.63 -4.31
CA GLU A 27 -4.07 9.62 -4.88
C GLU A 27 -4.03 9.57 -6.40
N ARG A 28 -5.20 9.73 -7.01
CA ARG A 28 -5.39 9.94 -8.45
C ARG A 28 -6.18 11.22 -8.64
N ASP A 29 -5.64 12.15 -9.42
CA ASP A 29 -6.27 13.47 -9.69
C ASP A 29 -6.64 14.25 -8.42
N GLY A 30 -5.82 14.13 -7.37
CA GLY A 30 -6.04 14.78 -6.06
C GLY A 30 -7.10 14.11 -5.19
N ILE A 31 -7.62 12.95 -5.60
CA ILE A 31 -8.58 12.15 -4.84
C ILE A 31 -7.87 10.95 -4.24
N VAL A 32 -8.00 10.76 -2.93
CA VAL A 32 -7.48 9.55 -2.25
C VAL A 32 -8.29 8.35 -2.68
N VAL A 33 -7.65 7.42 -3.39
CA VAL A 33 -8.26 6.15 -3.84
C VAL A 33 -7.93 4.99 -2.90
N ALA A 34 -6.75 5.06 -2.26
CA ALA A 34 -6.24 4.01 -1.39
C ALA A 34 -5.55 4.60 -0.15
N GLU A 35 -5.83 4.03 1.02
CA GLU A 35 -5.10 4.28 2.25
C GLU A 35 -4.37 3.01 2.67
N VAL A 36 -3.05 3.09 2.88
CA VAL A 36 -2.22 1.94 3.25
C VAL A 36 -1.67 2.13 4.66
N ALA A 37 -1.77 1.10 5.48
CA ALA A 37 -1.06 0.97 6.74
C ALA A 37 -0.09 -0.22 6.68
N TYR A 38 1.02 -0.12 7.38
CA TYR A 38 1.97 -1.22 7.56
C TYR A 38 2.05 -1.59 9.04
N SER A 39 2.08 -2.87 9.34
CA SER A 39 2.38 -3.41 10.66
C SER A 39 3.33 -4.58 10.52
N TYR A 40 4.26 -4.71 11.46
CA TYR A 40 5.13 -5.86 11.58
C TYR A 40 4.84 -6.59 12.89
N ASP A 41 4.70 -7.90 12.82
CA ASP A 41 4.52 -8.80 13.96
C ASP A 41 5.50 -9.98 13.85
N GLU A 42 5.98 -10.49 14.98
CA GLU A 42 6.97 -11.58 14.97
C GLU A 42 6.37 -12.92 14.48
N GLU A 43 5.07 -13.14 14.66
CA GLU A 43 4.38 -14.37 14.25
C GLU A 43 3.93 -14.29 12.78
N ASN A 44 3.40 -13.13 12.36
CA ASN A 44 2.78 -12.94 11.05
C ASN A 44 3.68 -12.21 10.04
N GLY A 45 4.82 -11.67 10.47
CA GLY A 45 5.74 -10.90 9.66
C GLY A 45 5.16 -9.55 9.23
N SER A 46 5.53 -9.13 8.01
CA SER A 46 5.10 -7.89 7.39
C SER A 46 3.66 -7.98 6.91
N VAL A 47 2.77 -7.14 7.45
CA VAL A 47 1.37 -7.05 7.02
C VAL A 47 1.06 -5.63 6.54
N PHE A 48 0.57 -5.54 5.31
CA PHE A 48 0.06 -4.31 4.74
C PHE A 48 -1.47 -4.35 4.70
N THR A 49 -2.10 -3.32 5.25
CA THR A 49 -3.56 -3.15 5.19
C THR A 49 -3.88 -2.06 4.18
N LEU A 50 -4.61 -2.41 3.13
CA LEU A 50 -5.10 -1.49 2.11
C LEU A 50 -6.59 -1.24 2.33
N ARG A 51 -6.98 0.04 2.37
CA ARG A 51 -8.38 0.45 2.30
C ARG A 51 -8.68 1.03 0.92
N ASP A 52 -9.57 0.38 0.19
CA ASP A 52 -10.21 0.95 -0.99
C ASP A 52 -11.28 1.94 -0.50
N VAL A 53 -11.06 3.22 -0.81
CA VAL A 53 -11.93 4.31 -0.36
C VAL A 53 -13.30 4.26 -1.05
N ALA A 54 -13.34 3.88 -2.33
CA ALA A 54 -14.56 3.87 -3.13
C ALA A 54 -15.44 2.66 -2.79
N ALA A 55 -14.84 1.46 -2.72
CA ALA A 55 -15.55 0.24 -2.34
C ALA A 55 -15.90 0.20 -0.84
N ARG A 56 -15.18 0.99 -0.01
CA ARG A 56 -15.24 0.96 1.46
C ARG A 56 -14.85 -0.40 2.03
N GLU A 57 -13.97 -1.10 1.33
CA GLU A 57 -13.45 -2.41 1.72
C GLU A 57 -12.02 -2.29 2.24
N THR A 58 -11.58 -3.31 2.96
CA THR A 58 -10.24 -3.36 3.53
C THR A 58 -9.67 -4.75 3.33
N TYR A 59 -8.46 -4.79 2.80
CA TYR A 59 -7.73 -6.02 2.47
C TYR A 59 -6.40 -6.03 3.20
N ALA A 60 -5.94 -7.22 3.55
CA ALA A 60 -4.64 -7.44 4.19
C ALA A 60 -3.76 -8.26 3.25
N PHE A 61 -2.49 -7.86 3.15
CA PHE A 61 -1.49 -8.49 2.29
C PHE A 61 -0.22 -8.76 3.08
N ASP A 62 0.36 -9.93 2.88
CA ASP A 62 1.67 -10.35 3.40
C ASP A 62 2.81 -10.17 2.38
N SER A 63 2.47 -9.77 1.15
CA SER A 63 3.40 -9.56 0.03
C SER A 63 3.29 -8.14 -0.51
N ILE A 64 4.44 -7.47 -0.63
CA ILE A 64 4.56 -6.14 -1.26
C ILE A 64 4.12 -6.17 -2.71
N ASP A 65 4.43 -7.23 -3.46
CA ASP A 65 4.09 -7.34 -4.87
C ASP A 65 2.57 -7.39 -5.07
N LEU A 66 1.85 -8.13 -4.21
CA LEU A 66 0.40 -8.27 -4.30
C LEU A 66 -0.32 -6.95 -4.02
N ILE A 67 0.02 -6.28 -2.92
CA ILE A 67 -0.57 -4.97 -2.62
C ILE A 67 -0.15 -3.91 -3.64
N ALA A 68 1.05 -4.00 -4.22
CA ALA A 68 1.49 -3.06 -5.25
C ALA A 68 0.65 -3.18 -6.52
N MET A 69 0.28 -4.40 -6.93
CA MET A 69 -0.66 -4.62 -8.04
C MET A 69 -2.04 -4.05 -7.72
N GLU A 70 -2.57 -4.30 -6.53
CA GLU A 70 -3.89 -3.78 -6.14
C GLU A 70 -3.92 -2.24 -6.13
N ILE A 71 -2.88 -1.61 -5.57
CA ILE A 71 -2.74 -0.13 -5.60
C ILE A 71 -2.59 0.38 -7.03
N TYR A 72 -1.89 -0.35 -7.90
CA TYR A 72 -1.75 0.02 -9.31
C TYR A 72 -3.10 0.03 -10.01
N ASP A 73 -3.93 -1.01 -9.82
CA ASP A 73 -5.26 -1.12 -10.42
C ASP A 73 -6.23 -0.03 -9.89
N LEU A 74 -6.08 0.38 -8.63
CA LEU A 74 -6.85 1.51 -8.09
C LEU A 74 -6.42 2.87 -8.66
N LEU A 75 -5.15 2.99 -9.10
CA LEU A 75 -4.58 4.24 -9.60
C LEU A 75 -4.68 4.40 -11.12
N TYR A 76 -4.74 3.34 -11.92
CA TYR A 76 -4.64 3.40 -13.38
C TYR A 76 -5.70 2.54 -14.06
#